data_AF-A0A956RHV3-F1
#
_entry.id   AF-A0A956RHV3-F1
#
_cell.length_a   1.000
_cell.length_b   1.000
_cell.length_c   1.000
_cell.angle_alpha   90.00
_cell.angle_beta   90.00
_cell.angle_gamma   90.00
#
_symmetry.space_group_name_H-M   'P 1'
#
loop_
_entity.id
_entity.type
_entity.pdbx_description
1 polymer ?
#
loop_
_entity_poly.entity_id
_entity_poly.type
_entity_poly.pdbx_seq_one_letter_code
_entity_poly.pdbx_strand_id
1 'polypeptide(L)'
;MHPRHRRLAVINLIGGPAVLASYAHGIATHEDPGRLWGSVPEAVQGLYTANMFFAAAGYLVFTWVLWRHVDPARARTLGGREFGWFTRCYALLLTCSTLWMPLSLYALDDATPGVAAALWYVIWVDLGLVAAGSLGVLAGLARLEPRPRGCGLALAGAAFFCLQTVVLDFLIWPWFFAP
;
A
#
# COMPACT_ATOMS: atom_id res chain seq x y z
N MET A 1 -15.41 18.53 12.07
CA MET A 1 -14.66 17.69 11.11
C MET A 1 -15.62 17.15 10.06
N HIS A 2 -15.35 17.33 8.76
CA HIS A 2 -16.25 16.87 7.69
C HIS A 2 -16.40 15.33 7.69
N PRO A 3 -17.59 14.74 7.44
CA PRO A 3 -17.80 13.29 7.53
C PRO A 3 -16.84 12.45 6.68
N ARG A 4 -16.44 12.95 5.51
CA ARG A 4 -15.48 12.28 4.61
C ARG A 4 -14.05 12.24 5.19
N HIS A 5 -13.61 13.30 5.87
CA HIS A 5 -12.34 13.28 6.60
C HIS A 5 -12.39 12.32 7.79
N ARG A 6 -13.52 12.25 8.50
CA ARG A 6 -13.70 11.29 9.60
C ARG A 6 -13.54 9.85 9.10
N ARG A 7 -14.14 9.50 7.95
CA ARG A 7 -13.98 8.16 7.35
C ARG A 7 -12.53 7.87 6.98
N LEU A 8 -11.86 8.81 6.32
CA LEU A 8 -10.44 8.64 5.97
C LEU A 8 -9.57 8.46 7.22
N ALA A 9 -9.83 9.24 8.27
CA ALA A 9 -9.12 9.14 9.54
C ALA A 9 -9.35 7.77 10.21
N VAL A 10 -10.59 7.30 10.30
CA VAL A 10 -10.90 5.96 10.86
C VAL A 10 -10.19 4.86 10.09
N ILE A 11 -10.19 4.91 8.77
CA ILE A 11 -9.49 3.93 7.93
C ILE A 11 -7.98 3.93 8.22
N ASN A 12 -7.36 5.11 8.38
CA ASN A 12 -5.93 5.20 8.69
C ASN A 12 -5.62 4.74 10.13
N LEU A 13 -6.46 5.12 11.09
CA LEU A 13 -6.27 4.78 12.50
C LEU A 13 -6.49 3.30 12.80
N ILE A 14 -7.23 2.58 11.96
CA ILE A 14 -7.41 1.13 12.06
C ILE A 14 -6.42 0.41 11.14
N GLY A 15 -6.44 0.75 9.85
CA GLY A 15 -5.66 0.05 8.83
C GLY A 15 -4.15 0.29 8.93
N GLY A 16 -3.71 1.49 9.30
CA GLY A 16 -2.28 1.78 9.49
C GLY A 16 -1.67 0.90 10.59
N PRO A 17 -2.20 0.91 11.82
CA PRO A 17 -1.77 -0.01 12.86
C PRO A 17 -1.94 -1.48 12.52
N ALA A 18 -3.00 -1.86 11.77
CA ALA A 18 -3.19 -3.24 11.34
C ALA A 18 -2.05 -3.73 10.42
N VAL A 19 -1.61 -2.91 9.46
CA VAL A 19 -0.43 -3.21 8.63
C VAL A 19 0.81 -3.35 9.50
N LEU A 20 1.08 -2.40 10.41
CA LEU A 20 2.26 -2.50 11.27
C LEU A 20 2.22 -3.72 12.19
N ALA A 21 1.04 -4.05 12.71
CA ALA A 21 0.83 -5.22 13.55
C ALA A 21 1.02 -6.53 12.77
N SER A 22 0.61 -6.61 11.50
CA SER A 22 0.85 -7.80 10.68
C SER A 22 2.35 -8.02 10.46
N TYR A 23 3.12 -6.95 10.23
CA TYR A 23 4.58 -7.01 10.15
C TYR A 23 5.23 -7.40 11.47
N ALA A 24 4.87 -6.73 12.56
CA ALA A 24 5.42 -7.01 13.88
C ALA A 24 5.13 -8.45 14.32
N HIS A 25 3.91 -8.94 14.06
CA HIS A 25 3.52 -10.32 14.34
C HIS A 25 4.34 -11.30 13.51
N GLY A 26 4.38 -11.14 12.18
CA GLY A 26 5.12 -12.04 11.29
C GLY A 26 6.61 -12.16 11.63
N ILE A 27 7.26 -11.02 11.95
CA ILE A 27 8.66 -11.00 12.36
C ILE A 27 8.88 -11.67 13.73
N ALA A 28 7.94 -11.50 14.66
CA ALA A 28 8.09 -12.02 16.02
C ALA A 28 7.78 -13.52 16.16
N THR A 29 6.96 -14.09 15.25
CA THR A 29 6.47 -15.47 15.37
C THR A 29 7.12 -16.48 14.43
N HIS A 30 7.91 -16.04 13.46
CA HIS A 30 8.56 -16.93 12.48
C HIS A 30 10.08 -16.88 12.61
N GLU A 31 10.74 -18.04 12.49
CA GLU A 31 12.19 -18.18 12.74
C GLU A 31 13.06 -17.45 11.71
N ASP A 32 12.62 -17.40 10.45
CA ASP A 32 13.32 -16.69 9.37
C ASP A 32 12.34 -15.91 8.47
N PRO A 33 11.91 -14.71 8.91
CA PRO A 33 11.10 -13.81 8.08
C PRO A 33 11.84 -13.37 6.81
N GLY A 34 13.17 -13.50 6.76
CA GLY A 34 14.00 -13.19 5.61
C GLY A 34 13.70 -14.09 4.41
N ARG A 35 13.10 -15.27 4.63
CA ARG A 35 12.60 -16.14 3.56
C ARG A 35 11.60 -15.45 2.65
N LEU A 36 10.90 -14.42 3.12
CA LEU A 36 10.01 -13.59 2.30
C LEU A 36 10.73 -12.77 1.23
N TRP A 37 12.06 -12.68 1.23
CA TRP A 37 12.82 -12.12 0.11
C TRP A 37 13.00 -13.10 -1.06
N GLY A 38 12.76 -14.41 -0.84
CA GLY A 38 12.95 -15.43 -1.86
C GLY A 38 14.37 -15.39 -2.44
N SER A 39 14.47 -15.21 -3.75
CA SER A 39 15.76 -15.11 -4.46
C SER A 39 16.20 -13.68 -4.80
N VAL A 40 15.56 -12.65 -4.21
CA VAL A 40 15.93 -11.24 -4.46
C VAL A 40 17.39 -10.99 -4.05
N PRO A 41 18.27 -10.47 -4.92
CA PRO A 41 19.66 -10.19 -4.58
C PRO A 41 19.79 -9.16 -3.45
N GLU A 42 20.75 -9.32 -2.53
CA GLU A 42 20.96 -8.43 -1.37
C GLU A 42 21.07 -6.93 -1.76
N ALA A 43 21.77 -6.63 -2.87
CA ALA A 43 21.89 -5.25 -3.37
C ALA A 43 20.52 -4.65 -3.76
N VAL A 44 19.60 -5.48 -4.26
CA VAL A 44 18.22 -5.08 -4.60
C VAL A 44 17.38 -4.96 -3.33
N GLN A 45 17.58 -5.84 -2.34
CA GLN A 45 16.91 -5.74 -1.04
C GLN A 45 17.20 -4.40 -0.34
N GLY A 46 18.45 -3.94 -0.36
CA GLY A 46 18.82 -2.63 0.20
C GLY A 46 18.10 -1.46 -0.49
N LEU A 47 17.98 -1.50 -1.81
CA LEU A 47 17.22 -0.51 -2.58
C LEU A 47 15.72 -0.57 -2.27
N TYR A 48 15.17 -1.77 -2.11
CA TYR A 48 13.79 -1.98 -1.64
C TYR A 48 13.55 -1.33 -0.30
N THR A 49 14.40 -1.63 0.69
CA THR A 49 14.24 -1.08 2.03
C THR A 49 14.36 0.45 2.03
N ALA A 50 15.33 1.01 1.30
CA ALA A 50 15.46 2.45 1.17
C ALA A 50 14.20 3.09 0.55
N ASN A 51 13.70 2.53 -0.55
CA ASN A 51 12.47 3.02 -1.18
C ASN A 51 11.24 2.83 -0.29
N MET A 52 11.17 1.77 0.51
CA MET A 52 10.09 1.54 1.47
C MET A 52 10.00 2.68 2.49
N PHE A 53 11.12 3.19 2.99
CA PHE A 53 11.11 4.37 3.86
C PHE A 53 10.62 5.63 3.14
N PHE A 54 11.04 5.85 1.89
CA PHE A 54 10.52 6.97 1.08
C PHE A 54 9.03 6.83 0.76
N ALA A 55 8.55 5.62 0.51
CA ALA A 55 7.16 5.29 0.29
C ALA A 55 6.33 5.53 1.55
N ALA A 56 6.80 5.09 2.73
CA ALA A 56 6.15 5.32 4.01
C ALA A 56 6.08 6.83 4.35
N ALA A 57 7.18 7.56 4.15
CA ALA A 57 7.19 9.01 4.31
C ALA A 57 6.24 9.70 3.31
N GLY A 58 6.25 9.26 2.06
CA GLY A 58 5.36 9.72 0.99
C GLY A 58 3.89 9.51 1.33
N TYR A 59 3.55 8.34 1.88
CA TYR A 59 2.23 8.00 2.40
C TYR A 59 1.75 9.02 3.43
N LEU A 60 2.57 9.29 4.45
CA LEU A 60 2.23 10.26 5.49
C LEU A 60 2.03 11.67 4.90
N VAL A 61 2.90 12.07 3.97
CA VAL A 61 2.84 13.37 3.29
C VAL A 61 1.55 13.53 2.49
N PHE A 62 1.22 12.62 1.58
CA PHE A 62 0.00 12.78 0.77
C PHE A 62 -1.26 12.62 1.61
N THR A 63 -1.22 11.78 2.66
CA THR A 63 -2.32 11.66 3.63
C THR A 63 -2.55 12.99 4.34
N TRP A 64 -1.48 13.63 4.80
CA TRP A 64 -1.55 14.92 5.47
C TRP A 64 -2.09 16.02 4.53
N VAL A 65 -1.65 16.07 3.27
CA VAL A 65 -2.19 17.01 2.28
C VAL A 65 -3.68 16.78 2.06
N LEU A 66 -4.11 15.53 1.86
CA LEU A 66 -5.52 15.18 1.69
C LEU A 66 -6.36 15.57 2.91
N TRP A 67 -5.81 15.47 4.11
CA TRP A 67 -6.55 15.77 5.34
C TRP A 67 -6.58 17.27 5.67
N ARG A 68 -5.47 17.99 5.45
CA ARG A 68 -5.28 19.37 5.91
C ARG A 68 -5.57 20.43 4.86
N HIS A 69 -5.38 20.09 3.58
CA HIS A 69 -5.37 21.05 2.47
C HIS A 69 -6.43 20.79 1.40
N VAL A 70 -7.20 19.71 1.53
CA VAL A 70 -8.30 19.40 0.62
C VAL A 70 -9.62 19.57 1.36
N ASP A 71 -10.55 20.31 0.76
CA ASP A 71 -11.93 20.38 1.22
C ASP A 71 -12.75 19.24 0.58
N PRO A 72 -13.23 18.25 1.35
CA PRO A 72 -13.94 17.10 0.78
C PRO A 72 -15.26 17.42 0.10
N ALA A 73 -15.88 18.56 0.41
CA ALA A 73 -17.15 18.97 -0.20
C ALA A 73 -16.91 19.48 -1.63
N ARG A 74 -15.81 20.20 -1.83
CA ARG A 74 -15.43 20.83 -3.09
C ARG A 74 -14.50 19.98 -3.96
N ALA A 75 -13.75 19.07 -3.36
CA ALA A 75 -12.80 18.23 -4.06
C ALA A 75 -13.48 17.38 -5.14
N ARG A 76 -12.94 17.47 -6.36
CA ARG A 76 -13.28 16.64 -7.52
C ARG A 76 -11.99 16.07 -8.09
N THR A 77 -12.04 14.83 -8.58
CA THR A 77 -10.92 14.18 -9.23
C THR A 77 -11.38 13.27 -10.36
N LEU A 78 -10.49 12.88 -11.27
CA LEU A 78 -10.75 11.91 -12.35
C LEU A 78 -12.07 12.20 -13.11
N GLY A 79 -12.29 13.46 -13.51
CA GLY A 79 -13.48 13.84 -14.28
C GLY A 79 -14.77 13.96 -13.46
N GLY A 80 -14.67 14.25 -12.16
CA GLY A 80 -15.83 14.60 -11.31
C GLY A 80 -16.10 13.67 -10.13
N ARG A 81 -15.26 12.65 -9.92
CA ARG A 81 -15.34 11.79 -8.72
C ARG A 81 -15.10 12.62 -7.47
N GLU A 82 -15.89 12.35 -6.45
CA GLU A 82 -15.79 13.03 -5.17
C GLU A 82 -14.64 12.50 -4.31
N PHE A 83 -14.33 13.20 -3.22
CA PHE A 83 -13.31 12.81 -2.24
C PHE A 83 -13.41 11.36 -1.73
N GLY A 84 -14.62 10.76 -1.74
CA GLY A 84 -14.82 9.35 -1.39
C GLY A 84 -14.02 8.36 -2.27
N TRP A 85 -13.51 8.80 -3.43
CA TRP A 85 -12.51 8.05 -4.21
C TRP A 85 -11.28 7.71 -3.37
N PHE A 86 -10.65 8.70 -2.73
CA PHE A 86 -9.48 8.46 -1.88
C PHE A 86 -9.80 7.51 -0.72
N THR A 87 -10.97 7.66 -0.11
CA THR A 87 -11.41 6.75 0.97
C THR A 87 -11.46 5.29 0.50
N ARG A 88 -11.96 5.01 -0.72
CA ARG A 88 -11.99 3.64 -1.27
C ARG A 88 -10.60 3.13 -1.61
N CYS A 89 -9.75 3.96 -2.21
CA CYS A 89 -8.36 3.59 -2.49
C CYS A 89 -7.61 3.25 -1.20
N TYR A 90 -7.80 4.02 -0.13
CA TYR A 90 -7.19 3.75 1.19
C TYR A 90 -7.72 2.49 1.84
N ALA A 91 -9.03 2.24 1.74
CA ALA A 91 -9.61 1.00 2.25
C ALA A 91 -8.99 -0.22 1.55
N LEU A 92 -8.93 -0.18 0.21
CA LEU A 92 -8.32 -1.25 -0.58
C LEU A 92 -6.85 -1.45 -0.22
N LEU A 93 -6.05 -0.38 -0.28
CA LEU A 93 -4.61 -0.50 -0.04
C LEU A 93 -4.29 -0.99 1.37
N LEU A 94 -4.94 -0.47 2.42
CA LEU A 94 -4.61 -0.86 3.80
C LEU A 94 -5.10 -2.26 4.14
N THR A 95 -6.26 -2.65 3.61
CA THR A 95 -6.80 -4.00 3.86
C THR A 95 -5.89 -5.04 3.23
N CYS A 96 -5.56 -4.90 1.95
CA CYS A 96 -4.66 -5.82 1.26
C CYS A 96 -3.24 -5.80 1.84
N SER A 97 -2.67 -4.60 2.10
CA SER A 97 -1.34 -4.50 2.73
C SER A 97 -1.27 -5.17 4.12
N THR A 98 -2.38 -5.28 4.85
CA THR A 98 -2.44 -5.99 6.13
C THR A 98 -2.37 -7.51 5.92
N LEU A 99 -2.99 -8.01 4.86
CA LEU A 99 -3.15 -9.44 4.58
C LEU A 99 -1.91 -10.06 3.94
N TRP A 100 -1.14 -9.29 3.16
CA TRP A 100 0.00 -9.78 2.39
C TRP A 100 0.94 -10.67 3.21
N MET A 101 1.49 -10.16 4.33
CA MET A 101 2.52 -10.87 5.09
C MET A 101 1.99 -12.13 5.80
N PRO A 102 0.83 -12.09 6.50
CA PRO A 102 0.22 -13.30 7.05
C PRO A 102 -0.06 -14.38 5.99
N LEU A 103 -0.55 -13.98 4.81
CA LEU A 103 -0.82 -14.93 3.72
C LEU A 103 0.47 -15.56 3.20
N SER A 104 1.52 -14.76 3.00
CA SER A 104 2.81 -15.25 2.50
C SER A 104 3.50 -16.19 3.49
N LEU A 105 3.50 -15.87 4.78
CA LEU A 105 4.08 -16.75 5.80
C LEU A 105 3.30 -18.07 5.93
N TYR A 106 1.97 -18.00 5.97
CA TYR A 106 1.14 -19.21 5.99
C TYR A 106 1.35 -20.09 4.75
N ALA A 107 1.51 -19.48 3.57
CA ALA A 107 1.83 -20.21 2.34
C ALA A 107 3.21 -20.88 2.37
N LEU A 108 4.17 -20.32 3.09
CA LEU A 108 5.54 -20.83 3.21
C LEU A 108 5.71 -21.94 4.24
N ASP A 109 5.04 -21.82 5.38
CA ASP A 109 5.38 -22.60 6.58
C ASP A 109 4.33 -23.67 6.90
N ASP A 110 3.05 -23.38 6.66
CA ASP A 110 1.95 -24.22 7.16
C ASP A 110 1.09 -24.86 6.05
N ALA A 111 1.05 -24.26 4.85
CA ALA A 111 0.15 -24.70 3.80
C ALA A 111 0.58 -26.01 3.12
N THR A 112 -0.39 -26.92 2.90
CA THR A 112 -0.16 -28.08 2.04
C THR A 112 0.10 -27.66 0.59
N PRO A 113 0.85 -28.42 -0.22
CA PRO A 113 1.28 -27.96 -1.56
C PRO A 113 0.17 -27.44 -2.47
N GLY A 114 -1.00 -28.09 -2.47
CA GLY A 114 -2.15 -27.63 -3.26
C GLY A 114 -2.78 -26.33 -2.76
N VAL A 115 -2.77 -26.11 -1.45
CA VAL A 115 -3.26 -24.87 -0.83
C VAL A 115 -2.24 -23.75 -1.02
N ALA A 116 -0.94 -24.03 -0.87
CA ALA A 116 0.13 -23.08 -1.12
C ALA A 116 0.07 -22.52 -2.55
N ALA A 117 -0.13 -23.37 -3.56
CA ALA A 117 -0.29 -22.94 -4.95
C ALA A 117 -1.48 -21.98 -5.14
N ALA A 118 -2.63 -22.26 -4.51
CA ALA A 118 -3.79 -21.38 -4.55
C ALA A 118 -3.53 -20.05 -3.82
N LEU A 119 -2.85 -20.10 -2.67
CA LEU A 119 -2.48 -18.91 -1.91
C LEU A 119 -1.53 -18.00 -2.67
N TRP A 120 -0.61 -18.53 -3.47
CA TRP A 120 0.27 -17.71 -4.31
C TRP A 120 -0.51 -16.88 -5.33
N TYR A 121 -1.56 -17.44 -5.93
CA TYR A 121 -2.46 -16.67 -6.78
C TYR A 121 -3.22 -15.59 -5.98
N VAL A 122 -3.69 -15.92 -4.77
CA VAL A 122 -4.35 -14.95 -3.88
C VAL A 122 -3.41 -13.81 -3.50
N ILE A 123 -2.16 -14.09 -3.16
CA ILE A 123 -1.14 -13.09 -2.81
C ILE A 123 -0.85 -12.19 -4.02
N TRP A 124 -0.75 -12.76 -5.23
CA TRP A 124 -0.55 -11.96 -6.43
C TRP A 124 -1.72 -11.00 -6.69
N VAL A 125 -2.96 -11.48 -6.52
CA VAL A 125 -4.16 -10.64 -6.59
C VAL A 125 -4.15 -9.56 -5.50
N ASP A 126 -3.79 -9.92 -4.26
CA ASP A 126 -3.70 -9.00 -3.13
C ASP A 126 -2.72 -7.85 -3.41
N LEU A 127 -1.50 -8.17 -3.85
CA LEU A 127 -0.48 -7.19 -4.26
C LEU A 127 -0.97 -6.34 -5.43
N GLY A 128 -1.68 -6.93 -6.39
CA GLY A 128 -2.30 -6.22 -7.50
C GLY A 128 -3.37 -5.23 -7.05
N LEU A 129 -4.13 -5.55 -5.99
CA LEU A 129 -5.12 -4.64 -5.40
C LEU A 129 -4.46 -3.50 -4.61
N VAL A 130 -3.35 -3.76 -3.90
CA VAL A 130 -2.52 -2.69 -3.30
C VAL A 130 -1.99 -1.76 -4.38
N ALA A 131 -1.44 -2.31 -5.47
CA ALA A 131 -0.96 -1.56 -6.62
C ALA A 131 -2.08 -0.70 -7.24
N ALA A 132 -3.26 -1.27 -7.49
CA ALA A 132 -4.41 -0.53 -8.01
C ALA A 132 -4.89 0.58 -7.07
N GLY A 133 -4.92 0.33 -5.76
CA GLY A 133 -5.24 1.33 -4.74
C GLY A 133 -4.27 2.51 -4.77
N SER A 134 -2.96 2.21 -4.81
CA SER A 134 -1.90 3.23 -4.87
C SER A 134 -1.95 4.08 -6.14
N LEU A 135 -2.11 3.45 -7.31
CA LEU A 135 -2.28 4.16 -8.59
C LEU A 135 -3.55 5.01 -8.59
N GLY A 136 -4.62 4.52 -7.95
CA GLY A 136 -5.85 5.29 -7.76
C GLY A 136 -5.63 6.55 -6.94
N VAL A 137 -4.79 6.51 -5.88
CA VAL A 137 -4.40 7.70 -5.12
C VAL A 137 -3.57 8.64 -5.99
N LEU A 138 -2.54 8.15 -6.68
CA LEU A 138 -1.67 8.97 -7.53
C LEU A 138 -2.45 9.67 -8.64
N ALA A 139 -3.26 8.92 -9.39
CA ALA A 139 -4.12 9.46 -10.45
C ALA A 139 -5.16 10.43 -9.87
N GLY A 140 -5.69 10.11 -8.68
CA GLY A 140 -6.60 10.95 -7.94
C GLY A 140 -5.99 12.31 -7.57
N LEU A 141 -4.75 12.32 -7.06
CA LEU A 141 -4.01 13.54 -6.72
C LEU A 141 -3.63 14.33 -7.98
N ALA A 142 -3.22 13.66 -9.06
CA ALA A 142 -2.76 14.31 -10.29
C ALA A 142 -3.88 15.12 -10.96
N ARG A 143 -5.12 14.63 -10.86
CA ARG A 143 -6.33 15.26 -11.42
C ARG A 143 -7.22 15.90 -10.35
N LEU A 144 -6.67 16.20 -9.17
CA LEU A 144 -7.43 16.80 -8.07
C LEU A 144 -7.66 18.28 -8.31
N GLU A 145 -8.93 18.68 -8.22
CA GLU A 145 -9.40 20.06 -8.33
C GLU A 145 -10.31 20.42 -7.13
N PRO A 146 -10.16 21.62 -6.55
CA PRO A 146 -9.08 22.58 -6.80
C PRO A 146 -7.72 22.04 -6.33
N ARG A 147 -6.63 22.50 -6.96
CA ARG A 147 -5.25 22.09 -6.62
C ARG A 147 -4.92 22.52 -5.18
N PRO A 148 -4.66 21.59 -4.25
CA PRO A 148 -4.35 21.95 -2.87
C PRO A 148 -2.91 22.46 -2.72
N ARG A 149 -2.64 23.18 -1.63
CA ARG A 149 -1.27 23.46 -1.20
C ARG A 149 -0.54 22.14 -0.92
N GLY A 150 0.72 22.05 -1.32
CA GLY A 150 1.52 20.83 -1.17
C GLY A 150 1.23 19.74 -2.21
N CYS A 151 0.44 20.01 -3.26
CA CYS A 151 0.10 19.03 -4.29
C CYS A 151 1.34 18.38 -4.95
N GLY A 152 2.37 19.17 -5.28
CA GLY A 152 3.61 18.63 -5.85
C GLY A 152 4.33 17.64 -4.93
N LEU A 153 4.39 17.95 -3.63
CA LEU A 153 5.00 17.07 -2.63
C LEU A 153 4.16 15.81 -2.40
N ALA A 154 2.82 15.92 -2.39
CA ALA A 154 1.92 14.77 -2.34
C ALA A 154 2.06 13.87 -3.56
N LEU A 155 2.24 14.44 -4.75
CA LEU A 155 2.48 13.67 -5.99
C LEU A 155 3.83 12.95 -5.96
N ALA A 156 4.90 13.63 -5.51
CA ALA A 156 6.20 12.99 -5.33
C ALA A 156 6.14 11.84 -4.32
N GLY A 157 5.49 12.06 -3.17
CA GLY A 157 5.27 11.01 -2.17
C GLY A 157 4.44 9.84 -2.70
N ALA A 158 3.38 10.12 -3.46
CA ALA A 158 2.56 9.08 -4.09
C ALA A 158 3.33 8.34 -5.19
N ALA A 159 4.27 8.98 -5.89
CA ALA A 159 5.11 8.33 -6.89
C ALA A 159 6.08 7.33 -6.25
N PHE A 160 6.76 7.70 -5.15
CA PHE A 160 7.59 6.74 -4.39
C PHE A 160 6.75 5.60 -3.80
N PHE A 161 5.55 5.91 -3.32
CA PHE A 161 4.62 4.89 -2.85
C PHE A 161 4.21 3.92 -3.96
N CYS A 162 3.86 4.40 -5.15
CA CYS A 162 3.58 3.56 -6.31
C CYS A 162 4.81 2.80 -6.80
N LEU A 163 6.01 3.39 -6.74
CA LEU A 163 7.24 2.69 -7.07
C LEU A 163 7.39 1.45 -6.16
N GLN A 164 7.14 1.61 -4.86
CA GLN A 164 7.13 0.49 -3.92
C GLN A 164 6.03 -0.52 -4.28
N THR A 165 4.77 -0.12 -4.26
CA THR A 165 3.65 -1.07 -4.30
C THR A 165 3.41 -1.68 -5.68
N VAL A 166 3.67 -0.92 -6.76
CA VAL A 166 3.42 -1.38 -8.13
C VAL A 166 4.64 -2.09 -8.68
N VAL A 167 5.81 -1.46 -8.63
CA VAL A 167 7.00 -1.98 -9.30
C VAL A 167 7.70 -3.00 -8.43
N LEU A 168 8.05 -2.60 -7.21
CA LEU A 168 8.83 -3.46 -6.33
C LEU A 168 7.97 -4.62 -5.81
N ASP A 169 6.81 -4.34 -5.23
CA ASP A 169 6.01 -5.38 -4.55
C ASP A 169 5.19 -6.21 -5.55
N PHE A 170 4.52 -5.61 -6.54
CA PHE A 170 3.64 -6.36 -7.43
C PHE A 170 4.33 -6.96 -8.67
N LEU A 171 5.32 -6.28 -9.26
CA LEU A 171 5.98 -6.77 -10.47
C LEU A 171 7.26 -7.55 -10.18
N ILE A 172 8.15 -7.00 -9.36
CA ILE A 172 9.49 -7.56 -9.17
C ILE A 172 9.48 -8.66 -8.10
N TRP A 173 8.82 -8.45 -6.97
CA TRP A 173 8.85 -9.43 -5.87
C TRP A 173 8.33 -10.82 -6.33
N PRO A 174 7.17 -10.97 -7.00
CA PRO A 174 6.69 -12.29 -7.43
C PRO A 174 7.62 -12.98 -8.43
N TRP A 175 8.40 -12.21 -9.20
CA TRP A 175 9.37 -12.78 -10.15
C TRP A 175 10.52 -13.49 -9.43
N PHE A 176 11.00 -12.93 -8.32
CA PHE A 176 12.06 -13.52 -7.50
C PHE A 176 11.53 -14.48 -6.43
N PHE A 177 10.24 -14.43 -6.16
CA PHE A 177 9.56 -15.27 -5.18
C PHE A 177 8.98 -16.56 -5.76
N ALA A 178 9.49 -17.03 -6.90
CA ALA A 178 9.02 -18.29 -7.51
C ALA A 178 9.16 -19.46 -6.50
N PRO A 179 8.07 -20.14 -6.11
CA PRO A 179 8.11 -21.34 -5.27
C PRO A 179 8.71 -22.55 -6.00
#